data_AF-A0A7C2QPL2-F1
#
_entry.id   AF-A0A7C2QPL2-F1
#
_cell.length_a   1.000
_cell.length_b   1.000
_cell.length_c   1.000
_cell.angle_alpha   90.00
_cell.angle_beta   90.00
_cell.angle_gamma   90.00
#
_symmetry.space_group_name_H-M   'P 1'
#
loop_
_entity.id
_entity.type
_entity.pdbx_description
1 polymer ?
#
loop_
_entity_poly.entity_id
_entity_poly.type
_entity_poly.pdbx_seq_one_letter_code
_entity_poly.pdbx_strand_id
1 'polypeptide(L)'
;MLVAIGFTYQAFMRTMKELQRRGLVDLVYPEFFDSLSLLVRRRWHAYLRKLRKVEGSVRVALWPDYCYDPRIRGSFSVEWVFPLHSAEELDFALKVADYVGFPNRDGLCDYTFSWFLEQKQTYGFKAWLLGLKPRYLHVVRSFDACDITPMSRPDFTFSRFPEFLDPESWVPFLRRLKGLEVTLEVWLRAQDA
;
A
#
# COMPACT_ATOMS: atom_id res chain seq x y z
N MET A 1 -0.81 11.51 4.39
CA MET A 1 -0.82 10.07 4.05
C MET A 1 0.21 9.81 2.97
N LEU A 2 1.02 8.77 3.13
CA LEU A 2 2.02 8.31 2.17
C LEU A 2 1.35 7.46 1.08
N VAL A 3 1.65 7.72 -0.19
CA VAL A 3 1.17 6.92 -1.33
C VAL A 3 2.35 6.18 -1.97
N ALA A 4 2.26 4.85 -2.03
CA ALA A 4 3.31 3.99 -2.52
C ALA A 4 2.89 3.16 -3.73
N ILE A 5 3.86 2.60 -4.44
CA ILE A 5 3.59 1.60 -5.47
C ILE A 5 4.73 0.57 -5.61
N GLY A 6 4.33 -0.70 -5.56
CA GLY A 6 5.21 -1.85 -5.70
C GLY A 6 5.64 -2.11 -7.14
N PHE A 7 6.38 -3.20 -7.35
CA PHE A 7 6.82 -3.56 -8.70
C PHE A 7 5.65 -4.03 -9.57
N THR A 8 5.54 -3.47 -10.78
CA THR A 8 4.55 -3.88 -11.78
C THR A 8 5.09 -3.65 -13.20
N TYR A 9 4.22 -3.46 -14.20
CA TYR A 9 4.58 -3.28 -15.61
C TYR A 9 5.49 -2.06 -15.81
N GLN A 10 6.58 -2.24 -16.58
CA GLN A 10 7.63 -1.21 -16.74
C GLN A 10 7.10 0.14 -17.24
N ALA A 11 6.15 0.15 -18.18
CA ALA A 11 5.61 1.41 -18.67
C ALA A 11 4.86 2.17 -17.58
N PHE A 12 4.10 1.45 -16.75
CA PHE A 12 3.39 2.04 -15.63
C PHE A 12 4.35 2.54 -14.54
N MET A 13 5.46 1.84 -14.31
CA MET A 13 6.52 2.32 -13.41
C MET A 13 7.11 3.66 -13.86
N ARG A 14 7.23 3.92 -15.18
CA ARG A 14 7.69 5.22 -15.68
C ARG A 14 6.68 6.32 -15.33
N THR A 15 5.39 6.06 -15.52
CA THR A 15 4.29 6.96 -15.13
C THR A 15 4.37 7.30 -13.64
N MET A 16 4.56 6.29 -12.78
CA MET A 16 4.64 6.50 -11.33
C MET A 16 5.88 7.28 -10.89
N LYS A 17 7.04 7.06 -11.54
CA LYS A 17 8.25 7.85 -11.27
C LYS A 17 8.11 9.32 -11.68
N GLU A 18 7.37 9.59 -12.74
CA GLU A 18 7.02 10.97 -13.12
C GLU A 18 6.14 11.61 -12.03
N LEU A 19 5.08 10.93 -11.59
CA LEU A 19 4.19 11.41 -10.53
C LEU A 19 4.92 11.56 -9.18
N GLN A 20 5.94 10.73 -8.92
CA GLN A 20 6.81 10.87 -7.78
C GLN A 20 7.65 12.15 -7.84
N ARG A 21 8.26 12.47 -8.98
CA ARG A 21 8.99 13.73 -9.18
C ARG A 21 8.11 14.97 -8.99
N ARG A 22 6.80 14.83 -9.21
CA ARG A 22 5.78 15.87 -8.96
C ARG A 22 5.26 15.90 -7.52
N GLY A 23 5.72 15.03 -6.63
CA GLY A 23 5.27 14.94 -5.24
C GLY A 23 3.89 14.30 -5.03
N LEU A 24 3.31 13.69 -6.06
CA LEU A 24 1.98 13.06 -6.00
C LEU A 24 2.01 11.58 -5.59
N VAL A 25 3.14 10.91 -5.80
CA VAL A 25 3.45 9.58 -5.26
C VAL A 25 4.69 9.72 -4.39
N ASP A 26 4.73 9.08 -3.22
CA ASP A 26 5.81 9.26 -2.26
C ASP A 26 6.89 8.19 -2.45
N LEU A 27 6.49 6.92 -2.65
CA LEU A 27 7.41 5.80 -2.83
C LEU A 27 7.10 5.02 -4.10
N VAL A 28 8.11 4.77 -4.92
CA VAL A 28 8.00 3.95 -6.13
C VAL A 28 9.06 2.85 -6.07
N TYR A 29 8.74 1.62 -6.47
CA TYR A 29 9.72 0.53 -6.48
C TYR A 29 11.07 0.96 -7.11
N PRO A 30 12.22 0.68 -6.45
CA PRO A 30 12.35 -0.20 -5.28
C PRO A 30 12.12 0.44 -3.90
N GLU A 31 11.85 1.75 -3.79
CA GLU A 31 11.70 2.42 -2.48
C GLU A 31 10.58 1.84 -1.62
N PHE A 32 9.48 1.43 -2.26
CA PHE A 32 8.51 0.51 -1.68
C PHE A 32 8.70 -0.88 -2.29
N PHE A 33 9.25 -1.80 -1.50
CA PHE A 33 9.58 -3.16 -1.93
C PHE A 33 8.42 -4.11 -1.63
N ASP A 34 7.47 -4.15 -2.56
CA ASP A 34 6.45 -5.19 -2.67
C ASP A 34 6.77 -6.11 -3.86
N SER A 35 6.89 -7.40 -3.58
CA SER A 35 7.09 -8.43 -4.59
C SER A 35 6.01 -9.51 -4.45
N LEU A 36 4.76 -9.13 -4.76
CA LEU A 36 3.57 -9.97 -4.78
C LEU A 36 3.83 -11.42 -5.25
N SER A 37 4.56 -11.62 -6.35
CA SER A 37 4.83 -12.96 -6.91
C SER A 37 5.64 -13.88 -5.99
N LEU A 38 6.50 -13.33 -5.14
CA LEU A 38 7.29 -14.10 -4.16
C LEU A 38 6.54 -14.28 -2.84
N LEU A 39 5.77 -13.25 -2.43
CA LEU A 39 4.94 -13.26 -1.23
C LEU A 39 3.82 -14.32 -1.35
N VAL A 40 3.03 -14.26 -2.42
CA VAL A 40 1.94 -15.21 -2.69
C VAL A 40 2.44 -16.65 -2.80
N ARG A 41 3.65 -16.85 -3.33
CA ARG A 41 4.27 -18.19 -3.45
C ARG A 41 5.00 -18.63 -2.17
N ARG A 42 4.95 -17.83 -1.10
CA ARG A 42 5.64 -18.06 0.17
C ARG A 42 7.15 -18.36 0.01
N ARG A 43 7.77 -17.75 -1.01
CA ARG A 43 9.21 -17.91 -1.31
C ARG A 43 10.03 -16.85 -0.57
N TRP A 44 9.86 -16.79 0.75
CA TRP A 44 10.42 -15.75 1.60
C TRP A 44 11.95 -15.66 1.51
N HIS A 45 12.69 -16.79 1.43
CA HIS A 45 14.15 -16.75 1.18
C HIS A 45 14.53 -16.06 -0.13
N ALA A 46 13.76 -16.27 -1.21
CA ALA A 46 14.01 -15.60 -2.48
C ALA A 46 13.66 -14.11 -2.40
N TYR A 47 12.59 -13.77 -1.68
CA TYR A 47 12.20 -12.39 -1.39
C TYR A 47 13.31 -11.64 -0.65
N LEU A 48 13.79 -12.19 0.47
CA LEU A 48 14.85 -11.58 1.29
C LEU A 48 16.16 -11.43 0.52
N ARG A 49 16.55 -12.42 -0.30
CA ARG A 49 17.72 -12.30 -1.19
C ARG A 49 17.55 -11.18 -2.22
N LYS A 50 16.34 -10.98 -2.75
CA LYS A 50 16.07 -9.91 -3.71
C LYS A 50 16.09 -8.55 -3.01
N LEU A 51 15.48 -8.44 -1.83
CA LEU A 51 15.52 -7.24 -0.99
C LEU A 51 16.97 -6.84 -0.68
N ARG A 52 17.81 -7.78 -0.25
CA ARG A 52 19.23 -7.51 0.07
C ARG A 52 20.00 -6.87 -1.09
N LYS A 53 19.70 -7.26 -2.33
CA LYS A 53 20.38 -6.71 -3.53
C LYS A 53 20.05 -5.25 -3.80
N VAL A 54 18.91 -4.76 -3.32
CA VAL A 54 18.41 -3.41 -3.58
C VAL A 54 18.20 -2.59 -2.31
N GLU A 55 18.58 -3.13 -1.14
CA GLU A 55 18.29 -2.58 0.18
C GLU A 55 18.70 -1.11 0.32
N GLY A 56 19.84 -0.72 -0.24
CA GLY A 56 20.31 0.68 -0.22
C GLY A 56 19.40 1.68 -0.93
N SER A 57 18.39 1.22 -1.66
CA SER A 57 17.35 2.04 -2.30
C SER A 57 15.95 1.77 -1.76
N VAL A 58 15.79 0.87 -0.78
CA VAL A 58 14.49 0.55 -0.17
C VAL A 58 14.29 1.41 1.08
N ARG A 59 13.12 2.01 1.21
CA ARG A 59 12.70 2.75 2.41
C ARG A 59 11.69 1.96 3.21
N VAL A 60 10.72 1.36 2.51
CA VAL A 60 9.66 0.54 3.08
C VAL A 60 9.60 -0.80 2.38
N ALA A 61 9.45 -1.90 3.11
CA ALA A 61 9.27 -3.24 2.56
C ALA A 61 8.06 -3.95 3.18
N LEU A 62 7.37 -4.77 2.38
CA LEU A 62 6.35 -5.67 2.93
C LEU A 62 6.99 -6.84 3.65
N TRP A 63 6.54 -7.11 4.85
CA TRP A 63 6.93 -8.31 5.57
C TRP A 63 6.50 -9.56 4.79
N PRO A 64 7.34 -10.62 4.72
CA PRO A 64 6.95 -11.84 4.02
C PRO A 64 5.73 -12.52 4.67
N ASP A 65 4.66 -12.74 3.91
CA ASP A 65 3.44 -13.42 4.41
C ASP A 65 3.78 -14.74 5.13
N TYR A 66 3.14 -14.95 6.28
CA TYR A 66 3.27 -16.16 7.12
C TYR A 66 4.69 -16.45 7.61
N CYS A 67 5.59 -15.47 7.61
CA CYS A 67 6.94 -15.61 8.15
C CYS A 67 7.02 -15.02 9.57
N TYR A 68 7.06 -15.87 10.59
CA TYR A 68 7.05 -15.44 12.00
C TYR A 68 8.44 -15.39 12.64
N ASP A 69 9.47 -15.03 11.87
CA ASP A 69 10.85 -14.90 12.37
C ASP A 69 11.18 -13.42 12.68
N PRO A 70 11.18 -13.00 13.96
CA PRO A 70 11.41 -11.60 14.31
C PRO A 70 12.84 -11.13 14.00
N ARG A 71 13.80 -12.06 13.79
CA ARG A 71 15.20 -11.73 13.46
C ARG A 71 15.34 -11.04 12.11
N ILE A 72 14.33 -11.18 11.23
CA ILE A 72 14.29 -10.47 9.95
C ILE A 72 14.29 -8.95 10.17
N ARG A 73 13.60 -8.45 11.21
CA ARG A 73 13.50 -7.01 11.50
C ARG A 73 14.88 -6.36 11.65
N GLY A 74 15.76 -6.99 12.44
CA GLY A 74 17.12 -6.51 12.68
C GLY A 74 18.09 -6.79 11.52
N SER A 75 17.67 -7.55 10.52
CA SER A 75 18.52 -7.90 9.38
C SER A 75 18.49 -6.84 8.29
N PHE A 76 17.53 -5.91 8.29
CA PHE A 76 17.39 -4.90 7.23
C PHE A 76 17.10 -3.52 7.81
N SER A 77 17.74 -2.49 7.26
CA SER A 77 17.53 -1.10 7.67
C SER A 77 16.40 -0.43 6.88
N VAL A 78 15.21 -1.03 6.93
CA VAL A 78 13.99 -0.53 6.27
C VAL A 78 12.84 -0.41 7.27
N GLU A 79 11.83 0.38 6.94
CA GLU A 79 10.53 0.32 7.61
C GLU A 79 9.76 -0.90 7.09
N TRP A 80 9.15 -1.66 8.00
CA TRP A 80 8.38 -2.85 7.68
C TRP A 80 6.88 -2.60 7.73
N VAL A 81 6.18 -3.08 6.71
CA VAL A 81 4.71 -3.18 6.69
C VAL A 81 4.34 -4.64 6.90
N PHE A 82 3.73 -4.98 8.03
CA PHE A 82 3.29 -6.35 8.29
C PHE A 82 1.85 -6.56 7.80
N PRO A 83 1.60 -7.42 6.79
CA PRO A 83 0.24 -7.71 6.35
C PRO A 83 -0.48 -8.56 7.39
N LEU A 84 -1.47 -7.97 8.07
CA LEU A 84 -2.19 -8.64 9.15
C LEU A 84 -3.33 -9.49 8.55
N HIS A 85 -3.17 -10.80 8.53
CA HIS A 85 -4.13 -11.78 8.00
C HIS A 85 -4.96 -12.45 9.11
N SER A 86 -4.53 -12.39 10.36
CA SER A 86 -5.34 -12.86 11.48
C SER A 86 -5.23 -11.91 12.67
N ALA A 87 -6.31 -11.81 13.45
CA ALA A 87 -6.30 -11.07 14.71
C ALA A 87 -5.21 -11.58 15.67
N GLU A 88 -4.90 -12.88 15.63
CA GLU A 88 -3.88 -13.52 16.46
C GLU A 88 -2.46 -13.08 16.09
N GLU A 89 -2.24 -12.56 14.88
CA GLU A 89 -0.93 -12.08 14.43
C GLU A 89 -0.58 -10.70 14.99
N LEU A 90 -1.53 -9.99 15.62
CA LEU A 90 -1.33 -8.60 16.05
C LEU A 90 -0.16 -8.47 17.04
N ASP A 91 -0.08 -9.36 18.03
CA ASP A 91 1.02 -9.37 19.01
C ASP A 91 2.40 -9.55 18.36
N PHE A 92 2.45 -10.28 17.24
CA PHE A 92 3.68 -10.41 16.46
C PHE A 92 3.95 -9.15 15.65
N ALA A 93 2.94 -8.64 14.94
CA ALA A 93 3.03 -7.42 14.13
C ALA A 93 3.55 -6.24 14.96
N LEU A 94 3.03 -6.04 16.18
CA LEU A 94 3.45 -4.96 17.09
C LEU A 94 4.93 -5.03 17.50
N LYS A 95 5.57 -6.20 17.41
CA LYS A 95 7.00 -6.38 17.76
C LYS A 95 7.94 -6.11 16.59
N VAL A 96 7.46 -6.28 15.35
CA VAL A 96 8.34 -6.32 14.17
C VAL A 96 8.02 -5.24 13.14
N ALA A 97 6.82 -4.67 13.17
CA ALA A 97 6.33 -3.80 12.12
C ALA A 97 6.44 -2.31 12.50
N ASP A 98 6.78 -1.48 11.53
CA ASP A 98 6.65 -0.03 11.64
C ASP A 98 5.25 0.43 11.19
N TYR A 99 4.61 -0.34 10.30
CA TYR A 99 3.21 -0.23 9.93
C TYR A 99 2.50 -1.57 10.02
N VAL A 100 1.27 -1.57 10.55
CA VAL A 100 0.38 -2.73 10.45
C VAL A 100 -0.50 -2.55 9.20
N GLY A 101 -0.46 -3.54 8.31
CA GLY A 101 -1.12 -3.53 7.02
C GLY A 101 -2.52 -4.15 7.07
N PHE A 102 -3.54 -3.41 6.66
CA PHE A 102 -4.90 -3.91 6.48
C PHE A 102 -5.09 -4.46 5.06
N PRO A 103 -5.43 -5.76 4.89
CA PRO A 103 -5.73 -6.33 3.58
C PRO A 103 -7.01 -5.78 2.95
N ASN A 104 -6.98 -5.47 1.66
CA ASN A 104 -8.11 -4.90 0.92
C ASN A 104 -9.21 -5.87 0.46
N ARG A 105 -9.18 -7.16 0.83
CA ARG A 105 -10.10 -8.17 0.29
C ARG A 105 -10.67 -9.05 1.37
N ASP A 106 -11.96 -9.32 1.25
CA ASP A 106 -12.69 -10.19 2.16
C ASP A 106 -12.11 -11.60 2.04
N GLY A 107 -11.91 -12.26 3.18
CA GLY A 107 -11.22 -13.56 3.25
C GLY A 107 -9.69 -13.50 3.14
N LEU A 108 -9.07 -12.31 3.10
CA LEU A 108 -7.63 -12.16 3.38
C LEU A 108 -7.33 -11.88 4.86
N CYS A 109 -8.37 -11.65 5.66
CA CYS A 109 -8.28 -11.54 7.11
C CYS A 109 -9.50 -12.16 7.80
N ASP A 110 -9.36 -12.49 9.08
CA ASP A 110 -10.41 -13.06 9.95
C ASP A 110 -11.07 -12.02 10.88
N TYR A 111 -10.77 -10.73 10.69
CA TYR A 111 -11.26 -9.62 11.50
C TYR A 111 -11.92 -8.54 10.65
N THR A 112 -12.69 -7.65 11.28
CA THR A 112 -13.41 -6.58 10.59
C THR A 112 -12.57 -5.31 10.48
N PHE A 113 -12.94 -4.42 9.55
CA PHE A 113 -12.33 -3.09 9.48
C PHE A 113 -12.49 -2.29 10.78
N SER A 114 -13.66 -2.36 11.43
CA SER A 114 -13.89 -1.70 12.72
C SER A 114 -12.94 -2.22 13.79
N TRP A 115 -12.77 -3.54 13.89
CA TRP A 115 -11.81 -4.15 14.81
C TRP A 115 -10.40 -3.61 14.57
N PHE A 116 -9.96 -3.53 13.31
CA PHE A 116 -8.63 -3.02 12.97
C PHE A 116 -8.43 -1.55 13.42
N LEU A 117 -9.43 -0.70 13.22
CA LEU A 117 -9.37 0.70 13.66
C LEU A 117 -9.38 0.83 15.19
N GLU A 118 -10.14 -0.01 15.89
CA GLU A 118 -10.11 -0.08 17.36
C GLU A 118 -8.70 -0.45 17.84
N GLN A 119 -8.09 -1.50 17.27
CA GLN A 119 -6.72 -1.89 17.63
C GLN A 119 -5.71 -0.78 17.33
N LYS A 120 -5.88 -0.06 16.21
CA LYS A 120 -5.04 1.11 15.88
C LYS A 120 -5.12 2.16 16.98
N GLN A 121 -6.32 2.47 17.47
CA GLN A 121 -6.52 3.43 18.56
C GLN A 121 -5.95 2.93 19.89
N THR A 122 -6.15 1.64 20.21
CA THR A 122 -5.67 1.02 21.45
C THR A 122 -4.15 0.96 21.53
N TYR A 123 -3.47 0.57 20.45
CA TYR A 123 -2.02 0.34 20.45
C TYR A 123 -1.20 1.47 19.80
N GLY A 124 -1.85 2.43 19.12
CA GLY A 124 -1.19 3.59 18.54
C GLY A 124 -0.26 3.29 17.35
N PHE A 125 -0.43 2.16 16.66
CA PHE A 125 0.41 1.81 15.51
C PHE A 125 0.07 2.63 14.26
N LYS A 126 1.04 2.78 13.34
CA LYS A 126 0.80 3.35 12.01
C LYS A 126 0.09 2.32 11.13
N ALA A 127 -0.97 2.74 10.46
CA ALA A 127 -1.79 1.87 9.63
C ALA A 127 -1.45 2.02 8.14
N TRP A 128 -1.34 0.90 7.42
CA TRP A 128 -1.14 0.87 5.98
C TRP A 128 -2.30 0.16 5.28
N LEU A 129 -2.96 0.80 4.31
CA LEU A 129 -3.97 0.14 3.49
C LEU A 129 -3.30 -0.58 2.31
N LEU A 130 -3.31 -1.91 2.33
CA LEU A 130 -2.62 -2.73 1.34
C LEU A 130 -3.41 -2.82 0.03
N GLY A 131 -2.87 -2.25 -1.04
CA GLY A 131 -3.45 -2.25 -2.38
C GLY A 131 -4.80 -1.55 -2.47
N LEU A 132 -4.88 -0.25 -2.23
CA LEU A 132 -6.11 0.53 -2.27
C LEU A 132 -7.09 0.08 -3.37
N LYS A 133 -8.33 -0.23 -2.99
CA LYS A 133 -9.44 -0.52 -3.92
C LYS A 133 -10.48 0.61 -3.85
N PRO A 134 -11.24 0.86 -4.93
CA PRO A 134 -12.27 1.92 -4.98
C PRO A 134 -13.21 1.93 -3.76
N ARG A 135 -13.63 0.75 -3.29
CA ARG A 135 -14.52 0.62 -2.13
C ARG A 135 -13.96 1.22 -0.84
N TYR A 136 -12.64 1.37 -0.69
CA TYR A 136 -12.01 1.94 0.51
C TYR A 136 -11.68 3.43 0.39
N LEU A 137 -11.98 4.09 -0.73
CA LEU A 137 -11.66 5.51 -0.92
C LEU A 137 -12.30 6.42 0.13
N HIS A 138 -13.46 6.04 0.67
CA HIS A 138 -14.16 6.81 1.71
C HIS A 138 -13.50 6.68 3.10
N VAL A 139 -12.71 5.64 3.36
CA VAL A 139 -12.01 5.39 4.64
C VAL A 139 -10.50 5.50 4.54
N VAL A 140 -9.95 5.77 3.35
CA VAL A 140 -8.49 5.77 3.13
C VAL A 140 -7.75 6.75 4.04
N ARG A 141 -8.42 7.84 4.46
CA ARG A 141 -7.86 8.83 5.39
C ARG A 141 -7.70 8.33 6.83
N SER A 142 -8.27 7.17 7.17
CA SER A 142 -8.01 6.51 8.46
C SER A 142 -6.63 5.84 8.51
N PHE A 143 -5.94 5.76 7.37
CA PHE A 143 -4.62 5.16 7.22
C PHE A 143 -3.51 6.21 7.09
N ASP A 144 -2.33 5.85 7.57
CA ASP A 144 -1.13 6.69 7.51
C ASP A 144 -0.44 6.56 6.14
N ALA A 145 -0.60 5.40 5.51
CA ALA A 145 -0.08 5.08 4.20
C ALA A 145 -1.02 4.15 3.41
N CYS A 146 -0.87 4.13 2.10
CA CYS A 146 -1.47 3.12 1.23
C CYS A 146 -0.59 2.87 0.01
N ASP A 147 -0.66 1.66 -0.55
CA ASP A 147 -0.13 1.41 -1.89
C ASP A 147 -1.25 1.35 -2.93
N ILE A 148 -0.94 1.78 -4.15
CA ILE A 148 -1.87 1.85 -5.27
C ILE A 148 -1.47 0.89 -6.39
N THR A 149 -2.46 0.51 -7.18
CA THR A 149 -2.33 -0.25 -8.42
C THR A 149 -3.23 0.41 -9.47
N PRO A 150 -3.16 0.02 -10.77
CA PRO A 150 -4.17 0.47 -11.75
C PRO A 150 -5.61 0.25 -11.28
N MET A 151 -5.85 -0.86 -10.56
CA MET A 151 -7.16 -1.21 -10.00
C MET A 151 -7.61 -0.34 -8.82
N SER A 152 -6.80 0.60 -8.35
CA SER A 152 -7.18 1.56 -7.30
C SER A 152 -8.15 2.62 -7.82
N ARG A 153 -8.19 2.82 -9.14
CA ARG A 153 -9.09 3.76 -9.80
C ARG A 153 -10.44 3.11 -10.13
N PRO A 154 -11.59 3.74 -9.80
CA PRO A 154 -12.92 3.18 -10.06
C PRO A 154 -13.21 2.94 -11.54
N ASP A 155 -12.60 3.75 -12.42
CA ASP A 155 -12.80 3.72 -13.87
C ASP A 155 -11.86 2.76 -14.60
N PHE A 156 -11.05 1.99 -13.85
CA PHE A 156 -10.11 1.04 -14.41
C PHE A 156 -10.82 -0.17 -15.06
N THR A 157 -10.45 -0.43 -16.31
CA THR A 157 -10.70 -1.71 -16.99
C THR A 157 -9.43 -2.12 -17.73
N PHE A 158 -9.24 -3.42 -17.94
CA PHE A 158 -8.07 -3.91 -18.69
C PHE A 158 -7.97 -3.32 -20.10
N SER A 159 -9.12 -3.12 -20.77
CA SER A 159 -9.18 -2.49 -22.10
C SER A 159 -8.67 -1.05 -22.11
N ARG A 160 -8.80 -0.33 -20.98
CA ARG A 160 -8.39 1.06 -20.84
C ARG A 160 -6.98 1.22 -20.26
N PHE A 161 -6.28 0.14 -19.91
CA PHE A 161 -4.95 0.20 -19.29
C PHE A 161 -3.95 1.15 -19.99
N PRO A 162 -3.91 1.27 -21.34
CA PRO A 162 -3.06 2.25 -22.00
C PRO A 162 -3.29 3.70 -21.57
N GLU A 163 -4.53 4.09 -21.24
CA GLU A 163 -4.86 5.43 -20.76
C GLU A 163 -4.23 5.72 -19.39
N PHE A 164 -4.04 4.68 -18.57
CA PHE A 164 -3.42 4.79 -17.24
C PHE A 164 -1.89 4.89 -17.32
N LEU A 165 -1.30 4.83 -18.52
CA LEU A 165 0.13 5.08 -18.72
C LEU A 165 0.44 6.58 -18.83
N ASP A 166 -0.58 7.42 -19.08
CA ASP A 166 -0.45 8.87 -19.05
C ASP A 166 -0.46 9.39 -17.59
N PRO A 167 0.60 10.08 -17.12
CA PRO A 167 0.63 10.68 -15.80
C PRO A 167 -0.54 11.62 -15.51
N GLU A 168 -1.01 12.39 -16.51
CA GLU A 168 -2.09 13.37 -16.29
C GLU A 168 -3.39 12.70 -15.88
N SER A 169 -3.65 11.49 -16.39
CA SER A 169 -4.82 10.71 -16.00
C SER A 169 -4.88 10.41 -14.49
N TRP A 170 -3.73 10.38 -13.80
CA TRP A 170 -3.64 10.07 -12.36
C TRP A 170 -3.70 11.29 -11.45
N VAL A 171 -3.42 12.48 -11.97
CA VAL A 171 -3.27 13.70 -11.16
C VAL A 171 -4.53 13.99 -10.32
N PRO A 172 -5.76 14.01 -10.88
CA PRO A 172 -6.95 14.29 -10.09
C PRO A 172 -7.18 13.26 -8.97
N PHE A 173 -6.96 11.98 -9.28
CA PHE A 173 -7.11 10.89 -8.33
C PHE A 173 -6.12 11.02 -7.16
N LEU A 174 -4.84 11.27 -7.45
CA LEU A 174 -3.79 11.39 -6.44
C LEU A 174 -3.94 12.66 -5.58
N ARG A 175 -4.36 13.78 -6.18
CA ARG A 175 -4.65 15.01 -5.42
C ARG A 175 -5.80 14.80 -4.45
N ARG A 176 -6.89 14.15 -4.88
CA ARG A 176 -8.00 13.77 -4.00
C ARG A 176 -7.55 12.85 -2.88
N LEU A 177 -6.75 11.83 -3.22
CA LEU A 177 -6.23 10.84 -2.28
C LEU A 177 -5.36 11.48 -1.18
N LYS A 178 -4.46 12.40 -1.57
CA LYS A 178 -3.59 13.14 -0.64
C LYS A 178 -4.31 14.29 0.07
N GLY A 179 -5.59 14.54 -0.23
CA GLY A 179 -6.35 15.67 0.33
C GLY A 179 -5.84 17.04 -0.13
N LEU A 180 -5.15 17.09 -1.27
CA LEU A 180 -4.57 18.30 -1.85
C LEU A 180 -5.59 19.14 -2.63
N GLU A 181 -6.80 18.61 -2.86
CA GLU A 181 -7.95 19.36 -3.36
C GLU A 181 -9.23 18.98 -2.61
N VAL A 182 -9.90 20.00 -2.07
CA VAL A 182 -11.34 20.02 -1.83
C VAL A 182 -11.88 21.14 -2.71
N THR A 183 -12.18 20.83 -3.96
CA THR A 183 -13.11 21.69 -4.71
C THR A 183 -14.52 21.29 -4.30
N LEU A 184 -15.32 22.29 -3.89
CA LEU A 184 -16.73 22.14 -3.48
C LEU A 184 -17.55 21.28 -4.46
N GLU A 185 -17.21 21.31 -5.75
CA GLU A 185 -17.89 20.57 -6.82
C GLU A 185 -17.84 19.04 -6.66
N VAL A 186 -16.77 18.48 -6.07
CA VAL A 186 -16.66 17.02 -5.88
C VAL A 186 -17.50 16.55 -4.69
N TRP A 187 -17.71 17.41 -3.70
CA TRP A 187 -18.55 17.11 -2.54
C TRP A 187 -20.03 17.12 -2.94
N LEU A 188 -20.44 18.05 -3.79
CA LEU A 188 -21.81 18.15 -4.31
C LEU A 188 -22.21 16.94 -5.17
N ARG A 189 -21.30 16.43 -6.02
CA ARG A 189 -21.60 15.25 -6.87
C ARG A 189 -21.65 13.91 -6.13
N ALA A 190 -21.16 13.85 -4.90
CA ALA A 190 -21.17 12.63 -4.09
C ALA A 190 -22.41 12.51 -3.18
N GLN A 191 -23.25 13.55 -3.11
CA GLN A 191 -24.54 13.51 -2.40
C GLN A 191 -25.72 13.18 -3.33
N ASP A 192 -25.49 13.20 -4.65
CA ASP A 192 -26.51 12.95 -5.68
C ASP A 192 -26.37 11.58 -6.38
N ALA A 193 -25.55 10.66 -5.84
CA ALA A 193 -25.33 9.30 -6.36
C ALA A 193 -25.41 8.26 -5.24
#